data_AF-A0A4Q2YUJ9-F1
#
_entry.id   AF-A0A4Q2YUJ9-F1
#
_cell.length_a   1.000
_cell.length_b   1.000
_cell.length_c   1.000
_cell.angle_alpha   90.00
_cell.angle_beta   90.00
_cell.angle_gamma   90.00
#
_symmetry.space_group_name_H-M   'P 1'
#
loop_
_entity.id
_entity.type
_entity.pdbx_description
1 polymer ?
#
loop_
_entity_poly.entity_id
_entity_poly.type
_entity_poly.pdbx_seq_one_letter_code
_entity_poly.pdbx_strand_id
1 'polypeptide(L)'
;MSSSTKPTSSKGVRYTDAQKKEVIDFALAHNASQGRGGQSKAAEKFNISPLTVAAWLKSSGSKVAKSTKAPKASKAKPVKAAKAPKATKVRKTASAKGVRYTDEQKQEVVSFVVSHNAEHGRGGPSKAAKKFKLSPLTVASWVKSAGVKLSNKKIGGKTKYVAPGKAAKVSAKGSQGTKGLGDIGAKLNSLLDLSKQIAKAESELEQLRSRFDSLKKSL
;
A
#
# COMPACT_ATOMS: atom_id res chain seq x y z
N MET A 1 -12.77 -47.61 -0.28
CA MET A 1 -12.68 -46.20 0.18
C MET A 1 -11.95 -45.39 -0.87
N SER A 2 -12.67 -44.65 -1.72
CA SER A 2 -12.13 -43.95 -2.89
C SER A 2 -11.51 -42.62 -2.50
N SER A 3 -10.19 -42.48 -2.63
CA SER A 3 -9.44 -41.25 -2.41
C SER A 3 -9.49 -40.35 -3.64
N SER A 4 -10.52 -39.51 -3.73
CA SER A 4 -10.51 -38.38 -4.67
C SER A 4 -9.51 -37.33 -4.17
N THR A 5 -8.30 -37.32 -4.73
CA THR A 5 -7.28 -36.30 -4.47
C THR A 5 -7.70 -34.99 -5.14
N LYS A 6 -8.18 -34.05 -4.34
CA LYS A 6 -8.48 -32.67 -4.75
C LYS A 6 -7.20 -31.99 -5.28
N PRO A 7 -7.19 -31.35 -6.46
CA PRO A 7 -5.99 -30.70 -6.96
C PRO A 7 -5.57 -29.55 -6.03
N THR A 8 -4.34 -29.59 -5.58
CA THR A 8 -3.71 -28.58 -4.73
C THR A 8 -3.66 -27.25 -5.47
N SER A 9 -4.45 -26.30 -5.00
CA SER A 9 -4.39 -24.88 -5.41
C SER A 9 -2.95 -24.37 -5.30
N SER A 10 -2.38 -23.93 -6.43
CA SER A 10 -1.06 -23.31 -6.56
C SER A 10 -1.01 -21.94 -5.86
N LYS A 11 -1.11 -21.94 -4.54
CA LYS A 11 -1.01 -20.73 -3.72
C LYS A 11 0.45 -20.25 -3.73
N GLY A 12 0.75 -19.28 -4.60
CA GLY A 12 1.95 -18.45 -4.46
C GLY A 12 2.97 -18.46 -5.60
N VAL A 13 2.65 -18.98 -6.79
CA VAL A 13 3.56 -18.85 -7.95
C VAL A 13 3.61 -17.39 -8.39
N ARG A 14 4.72 -16.71 -8.11
CA ARG A 14 5.01 -15.37 -8.62
C ARG A 14 5.58 -15.49 -10.02
N TYR A 15 4.76 -15.23 -11.02
CA TYR A 15 5.20 -15.17 -12.41
C TYR A 15 6.21 -14.03 -12.60
N THR A 16 7.35 -14.34 -13.20
CA THR A 16 8.31 -13.32 -13.65
C THR A 16 7.72 -12.51 -14.80
N ASP A 17 8.22 -11.31 -15.05
CA ASP A 17 7.68 -10.48 -16.12
C ASP A 17 7.90 -11.09 -17.52
N ALA A 18 8.96 -11.89 -17.68
CA ALA A 18 9.18 -12.72 -18.87
C ALA A 18 8.09 -13.79 -19.04
N GLN A 19 7.74 -14.52 -17.98
CA GLN A 19 6.66 -15.52 -18.04
C GLN A 19 5.30 -14.87 -18.33
N LYS A 20 5.03 -13.69 -17.78
CA LYS A 20 3.80 -12.94 -18.10
C LYS A 20 3.76 -12.54 -19.57
N LYS A 21 4.90 -12.12 -20.14
CA LYS A 21 5.02 -11.79 -21.57
C LYS A 21 4.73 -13.00 -22.44
N GLU A 22 5.33 -14.16 -22.17
CA GLU A 22 5.05 -15.40 -22.91
C GLU A 22 3.55 -15.78 -22.88
N VAL A 23 2.90 -15.62 -21.72
CA VAL A 23 1.46 -15.87 -21.56
C VAL A 23 0.62 -14.89 -22.40
N ILE A 24 1.00 -13.61 -22.41
CA ILE A 24 0.34 -12.57 -23.21
C ILE A 24 0.55 -12.83 -24.71
N ASP A 25 1.77 -13.11 -25.14
CA ASP A 25 2.14 -13.34 -26.53
C ASP A 25 1.45 -14.59 -27.08
N PHE A 26 1.37 -15.66 -26.30
CA PHE A 26 0.58 -16.84 -26.64
C PHE A 26 -0.91 -16.51 -26.79
N ALA A 27 -1.49 -15.74 -25.87
CA ALA A 27 -2.89 -15.34 -25.95
C ALA A 27 -3.17 -14.46 -27.18
N LEU A 28 -2.24 -13.59 -27.57
CA LEU A 28 -2.33 -12.75 -28.76
C LEU A 28 -2.19 -13.58 -30.05
N ALA A 29 -1.21 -14.49 -30.12
CA ALA A 29 -1.04 -15.39 -31.26
C ALA A 29 -2.25 -16.32 -31.46
N HIS A 30 -2.80 -16.84 -30.36
CA HIS A 30 -4.03 -17.61 -30.40
C HIS A 30 -5.23 -16.75 -30.81
N ASN A 31 -5.27 -15.48 -30.39
CA ASN A 31 -6.35 -14.58 -30.80
C ASN A 31 -6.26 -14.19 -32.28
N ALA A 32 -5.04 -14.06 -32.82
CA ALA A 32 -4.81 -13.75 -34.23
C ALA A 32 -5.22 -14.92 -35.15
N SER A 33 -5.01 -16.17 -34.71
CA SER A 33 -5.30 -17.36 -35.50
C SER A 33 -6.73 -17.89 -35.33
N GLN A 34 -7.25 -17.92 -34.10
CA GLN A 34 -8.53 -18.56 -33.74
C GLN A 34 -9.60 -17.55 -33.29
N GLY A 35 -9.31 -16.25 -33.35
CA GLY A 35 -10.24 -15.22 -32.90
C GLY A 35 -10.41 -15.18 -31.37
N ARG A 36 -11.64 -15.21 -30.86
CA ARG A 36 -11.88 -15.05 -29.42
C ARG A 36 -11.63 -16.37 -28.67
N GLY A 37 -10.55 -16.46 -27.90
CA GLY A 37 -10.31 -17.64 -27.05
C GLY A 37 -8.94 -17.76 -26.38
N GLY A 38 -7.98 -16.90 -26.73
CA GLY A 38 -6.60 -16.99 -26.25
C GLY A 38 -6.47 -16.91 -24.72
N GLN A 39 -7.38 -16.25 -24.02
CA GLN A 39 -7.38 -16.19 -22.55
C GLN A 39 -7.63 -17.57 -21.91
N SER A 40 -8.61 -18.33 -22.42
CA SER A 40 -8.93 -19.66 -21.90
C SER A 40 -7.83 -20.66 -22.24
N LYS A 41 -7.27 -20.58 -23.45
CA LYS A 41 -6.19 -21.46 -23.89
C LYS A 41 -4.87 -21.18 -23.17
N ALA A 42 -4.57 -19.90 -22.90
CA ALA A 42 -3.44 -19.54 -22.06
C ALA A 42 -3.66 -20.01 -20.61
N ALA A 43 -4.87 -19.90 -20.08
CA ALA A 43 -5.20 -20.40 -18.75
C ALA A 43 -4.97 -21.91 -18.62
N GLU A 44 -5.42 -22.70 -19.60
CA GLU A 44 -5.19 -24.15 -19.67
C GLU A 44 -3.69 -24.48 -19.79
N LYS A 45 -2.97 -23.82 -20.71
CA LYS A 45 -1.56 -24.11 -20.99
C LYS A 45 -0.64 -23.79 -19.82
N PHE A 46 -0.89 -22.68 -19.14
CA PHE A 46 0.00 -22.17 -18.09
C PHE A 46 -0.50 -22.45 -16.66
N ASN A 47 -1.65 -23.12 -16.50
CA ASN A 47 -2.30 -23.32 -15.19
C ASN A 47 -2.55 -22.00 -14.44
N ILE A 48 -3.05 -21.00 -15.16
CA ILE A 48 -3.31 -19.65 -14.66
C ILE A 48 -4.81 -19.39 -14.74
N SER A 49 -5.37 -18.65 -13.78
CA SER A 49 -6.75 -18.21 -13.91
C SER A 49 -6.92 -17.34 -15.18
N PRO A 50 -7.97 -17.58 -16.01
CA PRO A 50 -8.26 -16.73 -17.18
C PRO A 50 -8.41 -15.25 -16.82
N LEU A 51 -8.85 -14.94 -15.59
CA LEU A 51 -8.96 -13.58 -15.09
C LEU A 51 -7.59 -12.92 -14.88
N THR A 52 -6.58 -13.68 -14.45
CA THR A 52 -5.21 -13.20 -14.30
C THR A 52 -4.60 -12.91 -15.67
N VAL A 53 -4.78 -13.80 -16.65
CA VAL A 53 -4.36 -13.58 -18.04
C VAL A 53 -5.05 -12.33 -18.62
N ALA A 54 -6.34 -12.15 -18.34
CA ALA A 54 -7.09 -10.97 -18.76
C ALA A 54 -6.58 -9.67 -18.11
N ALA A 55 -6.15 -9.72 -16.85
CA ALA A 55 -5.55 -8.58 -16.16
C ALA A 55 -4.20 -8.19 -16.80
N TRP A 56 -3.37 -9.18 -17.13
CA TRP A 56 -2.08 -8.94 -17.79
C TRP A 56 -2.23 -8.42 -19.22
N LEU A 57 -3.17 -8.98 -20.00
CA LEU A 57 -3.48 -8.50 -21.35
C LEU A 57 -4.02 -7.07 -21.36
N LYS A 58 -4.80 -6.69 -20.33
CA LYS A 58 -5.24 -5.29 -20.13
C LYS A 58 -4.09 -4.38 -19.73
N SER A 59 -3.16 -4.88 -18.92
CA SER A 59 -1.98 -4.13 -18.46
C SER A 59 -0.94 -3.93 -19.57
N SER A 60 -0.84 -4.86 -20.52
CA SER A 60 0.11 -4.77 -21.65
C SER A 60 -0.28 -3.78 -22.74
N GLY A 61 -1.37 -3.02 -22.55
CA GLY A 61 -1.87 -2.07 -23.55
C GLY A 61 -2.54 -2.73 -24.75
N SER A 62 -2.54 -4.07 -24.84
CA SER A 62 -3.37 -4.83 -25.76
C SER A 62 -4.82 -4.71 -25.31
N LYS A 63 -5.45 -3.58 -25.65
CA LYS A 63 -6.90 -3.48 -25.66
C LYS A 63 -7.38 -4.64 -26.51
N VAL A 64 -7.91 -5.68 -25.87
CA VAL A 64 -8.90 -6.53 -26.51
C VAL A 64 -9.97 -5.54 -26.93
N ALA A 65 -9.94 -5.16 -28.21
CA ALA A 65 -11.03 -4.45 -28.82
C ALA A 65 -12.24 -5.29 -28.45
N LYS A 66 -13.12 -4.72 -27.62
CA LYS A 66 -14.47 -5.22 -27.54
C LYS A 66 -15.03 -4.92 -28.91
N SER A 67 -14.78 -5.82 -29.86
CA SER A 67 -15.41 -5.75 -31.17
C SER A 67 -16.89 -5.82 -30.88
N THR A 68 -17.51 -4.67 -31.01
CA THR A 68 -18.84 -4.55 -31.56
C THR A 68 -18.97 -5.58 -32.67
N LYS A 69 -19.77 -6.60 -32.38
CA LYS A 69 -20.47 -7.50 -33.29
C LYS A 69 -20.19 -7.21 -34.78
N ALA A 70 -19.47 -8.11 -35.45
CA ALA A 70 -19.50 -8.19 -36.91
C ALA A 70 -20.43 -9.34 -37.36
N PRO A 71 -21.18 -9.19 -38.46
CA PRO A 71 -22.38 -9.98 -38.77
C PRO A 71 -22.14 -11.09 -39.81
N LYS A 72 -22.84 -12.23 -39.65
CA LYS A 72 -23.30 -13.21 -40.67
C LYS A 72 -23.91 -14.41 -39.92
N ALA A 73 -25.03 -15.05 -40.27
CA ALA A 73 -26.03 -14.88 -41.32
C ALA A 73 -27.33 -15.60 -40.89
N SER A 74 -28.49 -15.03 -41.26
CA SER A 74 -29.78 -15.65 -41.63
C SER A 74 -30.40 -16.82 -40.82
N LYS A 75 -31.50 -16.55 -40.09
CA LYS A 75 -32.85 -17.06 -40.44
C LYS A 75 -33.98 -16.40 -39.61
N ALA A 76 -34.97 -15.90 -40.34
CA ALA A 76 -36.40 -15.69 -40.05
C ALA A 76 -36.89 -14.82 -38.86
N LYS A 77 -37.71 -13.81 -39.23
CA LYS A 77 -38.64 -12.94 -38.47
C LYS A 77 -39.83 -13.75 -37.84
N PRO A 78 -40.72 -13.20 -36.96
CA PRO A 78 -41.12 -11.79 -36.90
C PRO A 78 -41.32 -11.10 -35.53
N VAL A 79 -41.34 -9.78 -35.68
CA VAL A 79 -41.75 -8.67 -34.82
C VAL A 79 -42.95 -8.91 -33.89
N LYS A 80 -42.83 -8.46 -32.63
CA LYS A 80 -43.97 -7.94 -31.86
C LYS A 80 -43.56 -6.86 -30.85
N ALA A 81 -44.24 -5.72 -31.01
CA ALA A 81 -44.60 -4.68 -30.03
C ALA A 81 -43.51 -3.82 -29.39
N ALA A 82 -43.54 -2.55 -29.80
CA ALA A 82 -43.05 -1.40 -29.06
C ALA A 82 -43.67 -1.32 -27.65
N LYS A 83 -42.83 -1.01 -26.66
CA LYS A 83 -43.22 -0.28 -25.44
C LYS A 83 -42.01 0.43 -24.85
N ALA A 84 -41.84 1.70 -25.18
CA ALA A 84 -41.18 2.67 -24.30
C ALA A 84 -42.29 3.32 -23.43
N PRO A 85 -42.00 4.08 -22.35
CA PRO A 85 -40.70 4.44 -21.76
C PRO A 85 -40.73 4.39 -20.20
N LYS A 86 -39.81 3.71 -19.51
CA LYS A 86 -39.55 4.03 -18.08
C LYS A 86 -38.09 3.86 -17.66
N ALA A 87 -37.56 4.97 -17.15
CA ALA A 87 -36.38 5.11 -16.31
C ALA A 87 -35.02 4.75 -16.93
N THR A 88 -34.45 5.72 -17.66
CA THR A 88 -33.03 6.04 -17.58
C THR A 88 -32.63 6.14 -16.11
N LYS A 89 -32.20 5.03 -15.51
CA LYS A 89 -31.44 5.07 -14.27
C LYS A 89 -30.09 5.65 -14.64
N VAL A 90 -30.01 6.98 -14.59
CA VAL A 90 -28.78 7.75 -14.56
C VAL A 90 -27.87 7.05 -13.57
N ARG A 91 -26.88 6.32 -14.08
CA ARG A 91 -25.80 5.80 -13.25
C ARG A 91 -25.16 7.04 -12.66
N LYS A 92 -25.49 7.27 -11.40
CA LYS A 92 -24.85 8.17 -10.45
C LYS A 92 -23.38 8.26 -10.85
N THR A 93 -23.03 9.44 -11.34
CA THR A 93 -21.69 9.98 -11.57
C THR A 93 -20.57 8.97 -11.40
N ALA A 94 -19.86 8.69 -12.49
CA ALA A 94 -18.48 8.26 -12.40
C ALA A 94 -17.78 9.21 -11.42
N SER A 95 -17.60 8.78 -10.17
CA SER A 95 -16.78 9.52 -9.22
C SER A 95 -15.43 9.61 -9.91
N ALA A 96 -15.00 10.87 -10.06
CA ALA A 96 -13.80 11.26 -10.76
C ALA A 96 -12.72 10.21 -10.56
N LYS A 97 -12.21 9.67 -11.68
CA LYS A 97 -10.97 8.88 -11.71
C LYS A 97 -10.02 9.54 -10.72
N GLY A 98 -9.72 8.83 -9.63
CA GLY A 98 -8.98 9.38 -8.50
C GLY A 98 -7.76 10.12 -9.03
N VAL A 99 -7.62 11.38 -8.59
CA VAL A 99 -6.43 12.19 -8.89
C VAL A 99 -5.22 11.32 -8.58
N ARG A 100 -4.50 10.92 -9.62
CA ARG A 100 -3.25 10.20 -9.45
C ARG A 100 -2.21 11.23 -9.06
N TYR A 101 -1.92 11.29 -7.77
CA TYR A 101 -0.84 12.12 -7.27
C TYR A 101 0.46 11.70 -7.96
N THR A 102 1.15 12.68 -8.54
CA THR A 102 2.50 12.47 -9.07
C THR A 102 3.44 12.13 -7.92
N ASP A 103 4.53 11.43 -8.21
CA ASP A 103 5.45 11.05 -7.14
C ASP A 103 6.10 12.28 -6.49
N GLU A 104 6.26 13.38 -7.23
CA GLU A 104 6.67 14.69 -6.72
C GLU A 104 5.67 15.26 -5.70
N GLN A 105 4.37 15.24 -5.99
CA GLN A 105 3.33 15.69 -5.06
C GLN A 105 3.31 14.86 -3.77
N LYS A 106 3.59 13.55 -3.87
CA LYS A 106 3.71 12.69 -2.69
C LYS A 106 4.94 13.07 -1.87
N GLN A 107 6.07 13.37 -2.51
CA GLN A 107 7.28 13.79 -1.81
C GLN A 107 7.12 15.14 -1.13
N GLU A 108 6.45 16.11 -1.75
CA GLU A 108 6.14 17.40 -1.12
C GLU A 108 5.26 17.22 0.13
N VAL A 109 4.27 16.32 0.05
CA VAL A 109 3.42 15.99 1.19
C VAL A 109 4.22 15.29 2.29
N VAL A 110 5.13 14.38 1.95
CA VAL A 110 5.98 13.66 2.92
C VAL A 110 6.99 14.62 3.56
N SER A 111 7.66 15.49 2.79
CA SER A 111 8.61 16.48 3.32
C SER A 111 7.93 17.47 4.26
N PHE A 112 6.73 17.95 3.91
CA PHE A 112 5.91 18.77 4.80
C PHE A 112 5.54 18.04 6.10
N VAL A 113 5.21 16.76 6.04
CA VAL A 113 4.90 15.98 7.26
C VAL A 113 6.13 15.81 8.13
N VAL A 114 7.31 15.62 7.54
CA VAL A 114 8.57 15.49 8.29
C VAL A 114 8.94 16.81 8.96
N SER A 115 8.89 17.94 8.25
CA SER A 115 9.16 19.26 8.84
C SER A 115 8.13 19.62 9.92
N HIS A 116 6.84 19.42 9.65
CA HIS A 116 5.79 19.68 10.63
C HIS A 116 5.87 18.75 11.84
N ASN A 117 6.35 17.52 11.66
CA ASN A 117 6.58 16.62 12.80
C ASN A 117 7.84 16.98 13.60
N ALA A 118 8.85 17.59 12.98
CA ALA A 118 10.03 18.09 13.68
C ALA A 118 9.67 19.30 14.57
N GLU A 119 8.82 20.20 14.07
CA GLU A 119 8.41 21.42 14.78
C GLU A 119 7.29 21.19 15.81
N HIS A 120 6.27 20.40 15.46
CA HIS A 120 5.06 20.24 16.27
C HIS A 120 4.87 18.83 16.84
N GLY A 121 5.85 17.95 16.65
CA GLY A 121 5.75 16.55 17.11
C GLY A 121 4.70 15.76 16.34
N ARG A 122 3.74 15.13 17.02
CA ARG A 122 2.79 14.20 16.38
C ARG A 122 1.58 14.94 15.81
N GLY A 123 1.52 15.14 14.50
CA GLY A 123 0.33 15.75 13.86
C GLY A 123 0.43 16.06 12.37
N GLY A 124 1.62 15.90 11.78
CA GLY A 124 1.89 16.17 10.36
C GLY A 124 0.88 15.57 9.40
N PRO A 125 0.47 14.28 9.50
CA PRO A 125 -0.49 13.70 8.58
C PRO A 125 -1.85 14.41 8.58
N SER A 126 -2.32 14.89 9.73
CA SER A 126 -3.59 15.61 9.86
C SER A 126 -3.50 17.03 9.33
N LYS A 127 -2.36 17.71 9.49
CA LYS A 127 -2.14 19.05 8.94
C LYS A 127 -1.95 19.00 7.43
N ALA A 128 -1.19 18.03 6.94
CA ALA A 128 -1.00 17.76 5.53
C ALA A 128 -2.33 17.41 4.83
N ALA A 129 -3.16 16.58 5.47
CA ALA A 129 -4.50 16.28 4.99
C ALA A 129 -5.35 17.55 4.78
N LYS A 130 -5.30 18.51 5.72
CA LYS A 130 -6.00 19.80 5.59
C LYS A 130 -5.42 20.68 4.49
N LYS A 131 -4.09 20.77 4.39
CA LYS A 131 -3.38 21.60 3.41
C LYS A 131 -3.57 21.10 1.97
N PHE A 132 -3.44 19.80 1.77
CA PHE A 132 -3.45 19.17 0.45
C PHE A 132 -4.82 18.55 0.09
N LYS A 133 -5.83 18.73 0.95
CA LYS A 133 -7.18 18.14 0.81
C LYS A 133 -7.13 16.62 0.59
N LEU A 134 -6.23 15.97 1.33
CA LEU A 134 -5.97 14.52 1.26
C LEU A 134 -6.58 13.81 2.45
N SER A 135 -6.87 12.53 2.28
CA SER A 135 -7.15 11.69 3.45
C SER A 135 -5.89 11.58 4.32
N PRO A 136 -5.99 11.79 5.65
CA PRO A 136 -4.86 11.59 6.56
C PRO A 136 -4.26 10.18 6.48
N LEU A 137 -5.07 9.19 6.10
CA LEU A 137 -4.62 7.81 5.90
C LEU A 137 -3.77 7.65 4.63
N THR A 138 -4.11 8.38 3.57
CA THR A 138 -3.32 8.41 2.33
C THR A 138 -1.98 9.09 2.57
N VAL A 139 -1.95 10.18 3.35
CA VAL A 139 -0.71 10.81 3.75
C VAL A 139 0.13 9.87 4.64
N ALA A 140 -0.51 9.20 5.60
CA ALA A 140 0.16 8.25 6.48
C ALA A 140 0.72 7.03 5.73
N SER A 141 0.04 6.56 4.68
CA SER A 141 0.55 5.46 3.85
C SER A 141 1.79 5.89 3.07
N TRP A 142 1.83 7.11 2.51
CA TRP A 142 3.01 7.63 1.82
C TRP A 142 4.21 7.84 2.74
N VAL A 143 3.98 8.42 3.93
CA VAL A 143 5.02 8.61 4.94
C VAL A 143 5.58 7.25 5.40
N LYS A 144 4.71 6.24 5.55
CA LYS A 144 5.12 4.87 5.88
C LYS A 144 5.87 4.19 4.74
N SER A 145 5.47 4.40 3.49
CA SER A 145 6.19 3.94 2.30
C SER A 145 7.56 4.60 2.15
N ALA A 146 7.72 5.84 2.61
CA ALA A 146 8.99 6.56 2.64
C ALA A 146 9.92 6.15 3.81
N GLY A 147 9.55 5.14 4.61
CA GLY A 147 10.38 4.63 5.72
C GLY A 147 10.35 5.49 6.99
N VAL A 148 9.58 6.57 7.03
CA VAL A 148 9.49 7.45 8.20
C VAL A 148 8.55 6.84 9.24
N LYS A 149 9.09 6.51 10.43
CA LYS A 149 8.29 5.99 11.56
C LYS A 149 7.43 7.10 12.17
N LEU A 150 6.13 7.05 11.89
CA LEU A 150 5.14 7.81 12.64
C LEU A 150 5.09 7.31 14.08
N SER A 151 5.27 8.20 15.05
CA SER A 151 5.20 7.87 16.48
C SER A 151 3.81 7.31 16.80
N ASN A 152 3.77 6.03 17.17
CA ASN A 152 2.52 5.28 17.28
C ASN A 152 1.97 5.34 18.71
N LYS A 153 1.54 6.52 19.19
CA LYS A 153 0.71 6.57 20.41
C LYS A 153 -0.71 6.12 20.04
N LYS A 154 -1.00 4.84 20.27
CA LYS A 154 -2.34 4.24 20.17
C LYS A 154 -3.33 5.20 20.82
N ILE A 155 -4.15 5.87 20.01
CA ILE A 155 -5.29 6.65 20.53
C ILE A 155 -6.26 5.59 21.03
N GLY A 156 -6.31 5.43 22.35
CA GLY A 156 -7.20 4.51 23.03
C GLY A 156 -8.62 4.76 22.58
N GLY A 157 -9.23 3.75 21.98
CA GLY A 157 -10.66 3.77 21.71
C GLY A 157 -11.42 3.77 23.02
N LYS A 158 -12.27 4.79 23.18
CA LYS A 158 -13.47 4.84 24.03
C LYS A 158 -13.28 4.49 25.51
N THR A 159 -13.13 5.55 26.30
CA THR A 159 -13.67 5.62 27.67
C THR A 159 -15.14 5.14 27.67
N LYS A 160 -15.39 3.95 28.21
CA LYS A 160 -16.66 3.65 28.87
C LYS A 160 -16.47 3.88 30.35
N TYR A 161 -17.21 4.84 30.88
CA TYR A 161 -17.49 4.98 32.31
C TYR A 161 -18.01 3.64 32.86
N VAL A 162 -17.42 3.16 33.95
CA VAL A 162 -18.08 2.24 34.90
C VAL A 162 -17.81 2.79 36.30
N ALA A 163 -18.90 2.97 37.05
CA ALA A 163 -18.99 3.58 38.37
C ALA A 163 -18.17 2.83 39.46
N PRO A 164 -17.83 3.49 40.59
CA PRO A 164 -16.92 2.95 41.58
C PRO A 164 -17.64 1.94 42.48
N GLY A 165 -17.12 0.71 42.55
CA GLY A 165 -17.69 -0.36 43.36
C GLY A 165 -16.64 -1.38 43.78
N LYS A 166 -16.16 -1.20 45.01
CA LYS A 166 -15.66 -2.20 45.96
C LYS A 166 -14.32 -2.91 45.67
N ALA A 167 -13.37 -2.64 46.57
CA ALA A 167 -12.07 -3.28 46.68
C ALA A 167 -12.17 -4.77 47.04
N ALA A 168 -11.32 -5.59 46.41
CA ALA A 168 -10.87 -6.86 46.97
C ALA A 168 -9.38 -7.03 46.66
N LYS A 169 -8.57 -7.04 47.73
CA LYS A 169 -7.13 -7.27 47.74
C LYS A 169 -6.92 -8.79 47.75
N VAL A 170 -6.19 -9.32 46.76
CA VAL A 170 -5.49 -10.62 46.88
C VAL A 170 -4.16 -10.54 46.16
N SER A 171 -3.14 -11.01 46.87
CA SER A 171 -1.71 -10.88 46.63
C SER A 171 -1.13 -11.93 45.66
N ALA A 172 -0.21 -11.46 44.82
CA ALA A 172 1.02 -12.11 44.36
C ALA A 172 0.98 -13.55 43.83
N LYS A 173 1.01 -13.71 42.49
CA LYS A 173 2.17 -14.28 41.76
C LYS A 173 2.05 -14.03 40.24
N GLY A 174 2.70 -12.96 39.78
CA GLY A 174 3.40 -12.87 38.50
C GLY A 174 2.66 -13.18 37.20
N SER A 175 1.44 -12.68 37.03
CA SER A 175 0.90 -12.38 35.69
C SER A 175 1.22 -10.92 35.34
N GLN A 176 1.11 -10.57 34.06
CA GLN A 176 1.18 -9.22 33.46
C GLN A 176 2.57 -8.83 32.92
N GLY A 177 2.71 -8.42 31.66
CA GLY A 177 1.80 -7.51 30.97
C GLY A 177 2.19 -6.05 31.20
N THR A 178 3.49 -5.71 31.17
CA THR A 178 4.01 -4.33 31.29
C THR A 178 5.24 -4.09 30.39
N LYS A 179 5.19 -4.49 29.12
CA LYS A 179 6.26 -4.20 28.13
C LYS A 179 6.52 -2.70 27.86
N GLY A 180 5.75 -1.79 28.47
CA GLY A 180 5.87 -0.34 28.23
C GLY A 180 6.83 0.41 29.16
N LEU A 181 7.00 -0.03 30.42
CA LEU A 181 7.82 0.71 31.40
C LEU A 181 9.31 0.32 31.33
N GLY A 182 9.62 -0.95 31.10
CA GLY A 182 11.00 -1.41 30.89
C GLY A 182 11.64 -0.83 29.62
N ASP A 183 10.85 -0.67 28.56
CA ASP A 183 11.28 -0.07 27.29
C ASP A 183 11.61 1.43 27.40
N ILE A 184 10.98 2.16 28.34
CA ILE A 184 11.27 3.58 28.57
C ILE A 184 12.61 3.74 29.29
N GLY A 185 12.88 2.92 30.32
CA GLY A 185 14.17 2.90 31.01
C GLY A 185 15.33 2.56 30.07
N ALA A 186 15.15 1.56 29.21
CA ALA A 186 16.15 1.20 28.20
C ALA A 186 16.43 2.35 27.20
N LYS A 187 15.38 3.06 26.77
CA LYS A 187 15.53 4.24 25.88
C LYS A 187 16.20 5.41 26.59
N LEU A 188 15.89 5.66 27.86
CA LEU A 188 16.54 6.71 28.64
C LEU A 188 18.04 6.43 28.77
N ASN A 189 18.42 5.19 29.08
CA ASN A 189 19.83 4.80 29.15
C ASN A 189 20.53 4.97 27.79
N SER A 190 19.89 4.56 26.70
CA SER A 190 20.42 4.79 25.35
C SER A 190 20.59 6.27 25.01
N LEU A 191 19.68 7.14 25.46
CA LEU A 191 19.79 8.59 25.30
C LEU A 191 20.97 9.17 26.11
N LEU A 192 21.18 8.69 27.34
CA LEU A 192 22.31 9.10 28.17
C LEU A 192 23.65 8.62 27.59
N ASP A 193 23.70 7.43 26.99
CA ASP A 193 24.90 6.94 26.34
C ASP A 193 25.19 7.73 25.05
N LEU A 194 24.15 8.07 24.27
CA LEU A 194 24.29 8.94 23.11
C LEU A 194 24.77 10.35 23.49
N SER A 195 24.27 10.95 24.58
CA SER A 195 24.74 12.27 25.00
C SER A 195 26.21 12.25 25.42
N LYS A 196 26.68 11.17 26.07
CA LYS A 196 28.11 10.97 26.37
C LYS A 196 28.94 10.79 25.10
N GLN A 197 28.44 10.06 24.10
CA GLN A 197 29.13 9.90 22.81
C GLN A 197 29.25 11.23 22.06
N ILE A 198 28.18 12.04 22.07
CA ILE A 198 28.20 13.39 21.48
C ILE A 198 29.27 14.25 22.14
N ALA A 199 29.31 14.31 23.48
CA ALA A 199 30.32 15.10 24.19
C ALA A 199 31.77 14.67 23.87
N LYS A 200 32.02 13.36 23.73
CA LYS A 200 33.34 12.85 23.30
C LYS A 200 33.66 13.27 21.87
N ALA A 201 32.73 13.09 20.94
CA ALA A 201 32.92 13.48 19.54
C ALA A 201 33.17 14.99 19.39
N GLU A 202 32.49 15.81 20.18
CA GLU A 202 32.71 17.27 20.22
C GLU A 202 34.14 17.61 20.68
N SER A 203 34.65 16.95 21.73
CA SER A 203 36.03 17.15 22.18
C SER A 203 37.08 16.71 21.13
N GLU A 204 36.81 15.61 20.42
CA GLU A 204 37.70 15.11 19.38
C GLU A 204 37.70 16.06 18.17
N LEU A 205 36.54 16.62 17.81
CA LEU A 205 36.44 17.65 16.79
C LEU A 205 37.22 18.91 17.15
N GLU A 206 37.20 19.32 18.42
CA GLU A 206 37.97 20.48 18.88
C GLU A 206 39.49 20.22 18.86
N GLN A 207 39.92 19.00 19.19
CA GLN A 207 41.31 18.57 18.99
C GLN A 207 41.71 18.55 17.51
N LEU A 208 40.85 18.06 16.62
CA LEU A 208 41.12 18.07 15.19
C LEU A 208 41.16 19.49 14.62
N ARG A 209 40.28 20.38 15.09
CA ARG A 209 40.28 21.80 14.71
C ARG A 209 41.56 22.51 15.17
N SER A 210 41.96 22.33 16.43
CA SER A 210 43.20 22.93 16.93
C SER A 210 44.44 22.42 16.17
N ARG A 211 44.49 21.12 15.83
CA ARG A 211 45.55 20.56 14.96
C ARG A 211 45.50 21.11 13.54
N PHE A 212 44.31 21.30 12.99
CA PHE A 212 44.16 21.91 11.66
C PHE A 212 44.65 23.35 11.68
N ASP A 213 44.28 24.14 12.68
CA ASP A 213 44.70 25.53 12.80
C ASP A 213 46.20 25.67 13.04
N SER A 214 46.82 24.75 13.79
CA SER A 214 48.29 24.75 13.96
C SER A 214 49.00 24.42 12.65
N LEU A 215 48.55 23.40 11.92
CA LEU A 215 49.10 23.05 10.61
C LEU A 215 48.88 24.17 9.58
N LYS A 216 47.71 24.82 9.61
CA LYS A 216 47.41 25.97 8.76
C LYS A 216 48.34 27.15 9.04
N LYS A 217 48.71 27.41 10.30
CA LYS A 217 49.67 28.47 10.66
C LYS A 217 51.10 28.13 10.27
N SER A 218 51.41 26.85 10.06
CA SER A 218 52.74 26.38 9.63
C SER A 218 52.93 26.36 8.11
N LEU A 219 51.86 26.62 7.34
CA LEU A 219 51.85 26.87 5.89
C LEU A 219 51.95 28.37 5.62
#